data_AF-A0A455QMJ1-F1
#
_entry.id   AF-A0A455QMJ1-F1
#
_cell.length_a   1.000
_cell.length_b   1.000
_cell.length_c   1.000
_cell.angle_alpha   90.00
_cell.angle_beta   90.00
_cell.angle_gamma   90.00
#
_symmetry.space_group_name_H-M   'P 1'
#
loop_
_entity.id
_entity.type
_entity.pdbx_description
1 polymer ?
#
loop_
_entity_poly.entity_id
_entity_poly.type
_entity_poly.pdbx_seq_one_letter_code
_entity_poly.pdbx_strand_id
1 'polypeptide(L)'
;MPYGWGTGGVQVTAACLVPEDTLKVIDQGADDTTNAVSIRRSFQRTAGVAVTEATTEATVIQTRHRIPETALAEGQILVYQVPIPEPLRFLEPRETETRKMHELEDYGLMHVKL
;
A
#
# COMPACT_ATOMS: atom_id res chain seq x y z
N MET A 1 11.44 0.48 -10.13
CA MET A 1 10.32 -0.45 -10.37
C MET A 1 9.43 0.10 -11.48
N PRO A 2 8.91 -0.74 -12.39
CA PRO A 2 7.95 -0.31 -13.40
C PRO A 2 6.63 0.16 -12.78
N TYR A 3 5.87 0.99 -13.49
CA TYR A 3 4.49 1.29 -13.11
C TYR A 3 3.66 -0.01 -13.01
N GLY A 4 2.74 -0.06 -12.05
CA GLY A 4 1.96 -1.26 -11.72
C GLY A 4 2.63 -2.21 -10.71
N TRP A 5 3.91 -2.03 -10.41
CA TRP A 5 4.67 -2.83 -9.44
C TRP A 5 4.85 -2.11 -8.09
N GLY A 6 3.82 -1.38 -7.65
CA GLY A 6 3.82 -0.78 -6.31
C GLY A 6 4.59 0.53 -6.16
N THR A 7 4.93 1.24 -7.24
CA THR A 7 5.71 2.49 -7.19
C THR A 7 5.08 3.58 -6.32
N GLY A 8 3.75 3.65 -6.22
CA GLY A 8 3.06 4.56 -5.29
C GLY A 8 3.36 4.23 -3.83
N GLY A 9 3.22 2.95 -3.45
CA GLY A 9 3.56 2.49 -2.10
C GLY A 9 5.03 2.72 -1.76
N VAL A 10 5.93 2.50 -2.71
CA VAL A 10 7.38 2.76 -2.52
C VAL A 10 7.65 4.24 -2.24
N GLN A 11 7.00 5.16 -2.96
CA GLN A 11 7.17 6.60 -2.71
C GLN A 11 6.64 7.00 -1.34
N VAL A 12 5.47 6.50 -0.93
CA VAL A 12 4.90 6.78 0.39
C VAL A 12 5.79 6.22 1.50
N THR A 13 6.23 4.96 1.38
CA THR A 13 7.17 4.36 2.34
C THR A 13 8.46 5.18 2.44
N ALA A 14 9.04 5.61 1.31
CA ALA A 14 10.24 6.44 1.31
C ALA A 14 10.03 7.81 1.97
N ALA A 15 8.83 8.38 1.90
CA ALA A 15 8.49 9.65 2.53
C ALA A 15 8.19 9.51 4.04
N CYS A 16 7.79 8.32 4.49
CA CYS A 16 7.49 8.04 5.90
C CYS A 16 8.72 7.58 6.70
N LEU A 17 9.65 6.86 6.07
CA LEU A 17 10.77 6.23 6.77
C LEU A 17 11.75 7.23 7.40
N VAL A 18 12.17 6.93 8.63
CA VAL A 18 13.31 7.53 9.34
C VAL A 18 14.38 6.46 9.64
N PRO A 19 15.62 6.84 10.00
CA PRO A 19 16.71 5.87 10.23
C PRO A 19 16.43 4.81 11.30
N GLU A 20 15.59 5.13 12.29
CA GLU A 20 15.25 4.26 13.42
C GLU A 20 14.13 3.25 13.09
N ASP A 21 13.51 3.36 11.92
CA ASP A 21 12.40 2.50 11.54
C ASP A 21 12.82 1.06 11.26
N THR A 22 11.89 0.15 11.54
CA THR A 22 11.96 -1.26 11.13
C THR A 22 10.89 -1.53 10.08
N LEU A 23 11.33 -1.82 8.86
CA LEU A 23 10.45 -2.01 7.71
C LEU A 23 10.07 -3.49 7.53
N LYS A 24 8.76 -3.76 7.47
CA LYS A 24 8.20 -5.02 6.95
C LYS A 24 7.61 -4.79 5.56
N VAL A 25 7.82 -5.73 4.63
CA VAL A 25 7.24 -5.66 3.29
C VAL A 25 6.61 -6.99 2.95
N ILE A 26 5.32 -6.98 2.59
CA ILE A 26 4.54 -8.17 2.22
C ILE A 26 3.82 -7.97 0.88
N ASP A 27 3.70 -9.05 0.11
CA ASP A 27 2.83 -9.15 -1.07
C ASP A 27 2.02 -10.45 -0.94
N GLN A 28 0.71 -10.39 -1.15
CA GLN A 28 -0.22 -11.50 -0.87
C GLN A 28 -0.15 -12.02 0.58
N GLY A 29 0.38 -11.22 1.51
CA GLY A 29 0.56 -11.59 2.91
C GLY A 29 1.90 -12.30 3.22
N ALA A 30 2.78 -12.47 2.23
CA ALA A 30 4.05 -13.15 2.40
C ALA A 30 5.25 -12.23 2.13
N ASP A 31 6.27 -12.36 2.97
CA ASP A 31 7.51 -11.57 2.95
C ASP A 31 8.50 -12.03 1.86
N ASP A 32 8.37 -13.25 1.36
CA ASP A 32 9.32 -13.93 0.48
C ASP A 32 8.92 -13.91 -1.01
N THR A 33 7.78 -13.30 -1.33
CA THR A 33 7.36 -13.07 -2.72
C THR A 33 8.37 -12.19 -3.46
N THR A 34 8.49 -12.40 -4.78
CA THR A 34 9.50 -11.72 -5.60
C THR A 34 9.44 -10.19 -5.48
N ASN A 35 8.23 -9.63 -5.44
CA ASN A 35 8.02 -8.19 -5.31
C ASN A 35 8.35 -7.69 -3.90
N ALA A 36 7.90 -8.38 -2.84
CA ALA A 36 8.21 -8.01 -1.47
C ALA A 36 9.72 -8.04 -1.19
N VAL A 37 10.41 -9.09 -1.63
CA VAL A 37 11.88 -9.22 -1.53
C VAL A 37 12.58 -8.10 -2.29
N SER A 38 12.10 -7.78 -3.51
CA SER A 38 12.70 -6.71 -4.33
C SER A 38 12.59 -5.34 -3.65
N ILE A 39 11.41 -4.99 -3.14
CA ILE A 39 11.16 -3.73 -2.44
C ILE A 39 11.97 -3.66 -1.14
N ARG A 40 11.92 -4.71 -0.31
CA ARG A 40 12.64 -4.77 0.97
C ARG A 40 14.14 -4.58 0.77
N ARG A 41 14.74 -5.33 -0.17
CA ARG A 41 16.17 -5.20 -0.51
C ARG A 41 16.52 -3.83 -1.07
N SER A 42 15.61 -3.21 -1.84
CA SER A 42 15.81 -1.85 -2.33
C SER A 42 16.00 -0.88 -1.15
N PHE A 43 15.09 -0.90 -0.17
CA PHE A 43 15.19 -0.02 1.00
C PHE A 43 16.37 -0.35 1.91
N GLN A 44 16.69 -1.62 2.14
CA GLN A 44 17.91 -2.00 2.86
C GLN A 44 19.16 -1.41 2.19
N ARG A 45 19.22 -1.43 0.86
CA ARG A 45 20.37 -0.92 0.11
C ARG A 45 20.43 0.60 0.06
N THR A 46 19.29 1.29 -0.08
CA THR A 46 19.28 2.75 -0.31
C THR A 46 19.10 3.57 0.95
N ALA A 47 18.41 3.03 1.96
CA ALA A 47 18.10 3.73 3.21
C ALA A 47 18.80 3.12 4.44
N GLY A 48 19.29 1.88 4.36
CA GLY A 48 19.99 1.24 5.48
C GLY A 48 19.11 0.93 6.71
N VAL A 49 17.78 0.97 6.54
CA VAL A 49 16.81 0.71 7.62
C VAL A 49 16.81 -0.76 8.05
N ALA A 50 16.46 -1.00 9.31
CA ALA A 50 16.23 -2.35 9.82
C ALA A 50 15.03 -2.97 9.09
N VAL A 51 15.01 -4.31 8.98
CA VAL A 51 13.87 -5.03 8.41
C VAL A 51 13.48 -6.20 9.27
N THR A 52 12.19 -6.54 9.25
CA THR A 52 11.64 -7.68 9.98
C THR A 52 10.57 -8.38 9.15
N GLU A 53 10.33 -9.66 9.48
CA GLU A 53 9.18 -10.43 9.00
C GLU A 53 8.09 -10.52 10.09
N ALA A 54 8.36 -10.06 11.32
CA ALA A 54 7.39 -10.04 12.41
C ALA A 54 6.55 -8.75 12.38
N THR A 55 5.23 -8.87 12.24
CA THR A 55 4.31 -7.71 12.25
C THR A 55 4.46 -6.85 13.51
N THR A 56 4.70 -7.46 14.67
CA THR A 56 4.81 -6.76 15.97
C THR A 56 6.08 -5.93 16.12
N GLU A 57 7.09 -6.17 15.29
CA GLU A 57 8.38 -5.47 15.35
C GLU A 57 8.50 -4.35 14.31
N ALA A 58 7.59 -4.31 13.33
CA ALA A 58 7.62 -3.32 12.27
C ALA A 58 7.10 -1.96 12.77
N THR A 59 7.74 -0.87 12.37
CA THR A 59 7.18 0.49 12.54
C THR A 59 6.48 0.94 11.28
N VAL A 60 6.96 0.49 10.10
CA VAL A 60 6.32 0.70 8.80
C VAL A 60 6.11 -0.65 8.11
N ILE A 61 4.89 -0.89 7.62
CA ILE A 61 4.52 -2.09 6.88
C ILE A 61 4.06 -1.67 5.49
N GLN A 62 4.80 -2.03 4.44
CA GLN A 62 4.34 -1.86 3.06
C GLN A 62 3.69 -3.17 2.58
N THR A 63 2.43 -3.08 2.14
CA THR A 63 1.65 -4.25 1.74
C THR A 63 1.03 -4.15 0.35
N ARG A 64 0.92 -5.30 -0.30
CA ARG A 64 0.06 -5.50 -1.47
C ARG A 64 -0.97 -6.60 -1.20
N HIS A 65 -2.25 -6.21 -1.24
CA HIS A 65 -3.45 -7.05 -1.16
C HIS A 65 -3.80 -7.67 0.21
N ARG A 66 -3.03 -7.47 1.29
CA ARG A 66 -3.35 -8.05 2.61
C ARG A 66 -3.14 -7.06 3.75
N ILE A 67 -4.00 -7.18 4.76
CA ILE A 67 -3.76 -6.65 6.10
C ILE A 67 -3.20 -7.81 6.93
N PRO A 68 -2.15 -7.62 7.76
CA PRO A 68 -1.71 -8.66 8.68
C PRO A 68 -2.84 -9.11 9.62
N GLU A 69 -2.91 -10.40 9.94
CA GLU A 69 -3.87 -10.94 10.93
C GLU A 69 -3.49 -10.52 12.36
N THR A 70 -2.20 -10.40 12.63
CA THR A 70 -1.71 -9.83 13.88
C THR A 70 -2.19 -8.38 13.99
N ALA A 71 -2.89 -8.08 15.09
CA ALA A 71 -3.41 -6.74 15.35
C ALA A 71 -2.28 -5.71 15.31
N LEU A 72 -2.55 -4.59 14.65
CA LEU A 72 -1.63 -3.46 14.60
C LEU A 72 -1.67 -2.68 15.91
N ALA A 73 -0.53 -2.13 16.29
CA ALA A 73 -0.37 -1.26 17.44
C ALA A 73 -0.35 0.22 17.02
N GLU A 74 -0.63 1.09 17.98
CA GLU A 74 -0.45 2.53 17.81
C GLU A 74 0.99 2.86 17.39
N GLY A 75 1.12 3.84 16.48
CA GLY A 75 2.42 4.24 15.93
C GLY A 75 2.89 3.43 14.72
N GLN A 76 2.29 2.26 14.42
CA GLN A 76 2.60 1.54 13.19
C GLN A 76 1.94 2.21 11.97
N ILE A 77 2.68 2.34 10.87
CA ILE A 77 2.19 2.87 9.60
C ILE A 77 1.99 1.72 8.60
N LEU A 78 0.77 1.53 8.09
CA LEU A 78 0.46 0.56 7.04
C LEU A 78 0.28 1.26 5.69
N VAL A 79 1.17 0.97 4.74
CA VAL A 79 1.19 1.56 3.38
C VAL A 79 0.66 0.56 2.37
N TYR A 80 -0.46 0.90 1.71
CA TYR A 80 -1.09 0.05 0.69
C TYR A 80 -0.59 0.36 -0.72
N GLN A 81 -0.26 -0.69 -1.47
CA GLN A 81 -0.08 -0.61 -2.92
C GLN A 81 -1.44 -0.68 -3.63
N VAL A 82 -1.88 0.43 -4.23
CA VAL A 82 -3.20 0.55 -4.86
C VAL A 82 -3.05 0.64 -6.39
N PRO A 83 -3.48 -0.38 -7.16
CA PRO A 83 -3.38 -0.34 -8.61
C PRO A 83 -4.42 0.58 -9.27
N ILE A 84 -5.64 0.61 -8.73
CA ILE A 84 -6.75 1.46 -9.19
C ILE A 84 -7.30 2.16 -7.94
N PRO A 85 -7.05 3.48 -7.78
CA PRO A 85 -7.48 4.22 -6.58
C PRO A 85 -8.93 4.66 -6.62
N GLU A 86 -9.55 4.62 -7.80
CA GLU A 86 -10.90 5.10 -8.05
C GLU A 86 -11.90 3.94 -7.89
N PRO A 87 -12.69 3.88 -6.79
CA PRO A 87 -13.65 2.80 -6.56
C PRO A 87 -14.76 2.73 -7.60
N LEU A 88 -15.11 3.86 -8.25
CA LEU A 88 -16.12 3.92 -9.29
C LEU A 88 -15.58 3.55 -10.67
N ARG A 89 -14.28 3.25 -10.83
CA ARG A 89 -13.62 3.09 -12.14
C ARG A 89 -14.29 2.06 -13.05
N PHE A 90 -14.84 1.01 -12.47
CA PHE A 90 -15.52 -0.07 -13.21
C PHE A 90 -16.99 0.22 -13.52
N LEU A 91 -17.54 1.32 -13.00
CA LEU A 91 -18.90 1.82 -13.26
C LEU A 91 -18.85 2.99 -14.23
N GLU A 92 -17.93 3.92 -13.99
CA GLU A 92 -17.67 5.08 -14.83
C GLU A 92 -16.15 5.16 -15.10
N PRO A 93 -15.71 4.88 -16.34
CA PRO A 93 -14.29 4.86 -16.67
C PRO A 93 -13.65 6.25 -16.76
N ARG A 94 -14.41 7.34 -16.80
CA ARG A 94 -13.89 8.71 -16.97
C ARG A 94 -13.62 9.37 -15.62
N GLU A 95 -12.36 9.72 -15.39
CA GLU A 95 -11.91 10.48 -14.21
C GLU A 95 -12.66 11.81 -14.02
N THR A 96 -13.00 12.49 -15.13
CA THR A 96 -13.73 13.77 -15.07
C THR A 96 -15.15 13.61 -14.52
N GLU A 97 -15.76 12.44 -14.71
CA GLU A 97 -17.10 12.16 -14.21
C GLU A 97 -17.03 11.59 -12.79
N THR A 98 -16.15 10.63 -12.50
CA THR A 98 -16.00 10.10 -11.13
C THR A 98 -15.61 11.18 -10.14
N ARG A 99 -14.81 12.19 -10.54
CA ARG A 99 -14.51 13.37 -9.72
C ARG A 99 -15.76 14.18 -9.35
N LYS A 100 -16.68 14.42 -10.29
CA LYS A 100 -17.94 15.12 -10.03
C LYS A 100 -18.86 14.29 -9.13
N MET A 101 -18.88 12.97 -9.34
CA MET A 101 -19.66 12.06 -8.50
C MET A 101 -19.16 12.11 -7.05
N HIS A 102 -17.84 12.09 -6.83
CA HIS A 102 -17.26 12.28 -5.49
C HIS A 102 -17.56 13.66 -4.90
N GLU A 103 -17.52 14.74 -5.70
CA GLU A 103 -17.84 16.11 -5.28
C GLU A 103 -19.29 16.25 -4.79
N LEU A 104 -20.22 15.52 -5.42
CA LEU A 104 -21.66 15.59 -5.14
C LEU A 104 -22.17 14.44 -4.26
N GLU A 105 -21.29 13.58 -3.76
CA GLU A 105 -21.66 12.36 -3.02
C GLU A 105 -22.60 11.41 -3.81
N ASP A 106 -22.49 11.42 -5.14
CA ASP A 106 -23.34 10.63 -6.03
C ASP A 106 -22.85 9.17 -6.16
N TYR A 107 -23.10 8.37 -5.13
CA TYR A 107 -22.74 6.95 -5.07
C TYR A 107 -23.91 6.00 -5.36
N GLY A 108 -25.00 6.50 -5.94
CA GLY A 108 -26.18 5.70 -6.27
C GLY A 108 -25.85 4.52 -7.19
N LEU A 109 -24.98 4.72 -8.18
CA LEU A 109 -24.54 3.67 -9.11
C LEU A 109 -23.86 2.47 -8.40
N MET A 110 -23.22 2.69 -7.25
CA MET A 110 -22.61 1.59 -6.50
C MET A 110 -23.68 0.66 -5.92
N HIS A 111 -24.81 1.21 -5.44
CA HIS A 111 -25.91 0.44 -4.85
C HIS A 111 -26.66 -0.41 -5.88
N VAL A 112 -26.68 0.00 -7.15
CA VAL A 112 -27.34 -0.75 -8.24
C VAL A 112 -26.50 -1.94 -8.70
N LYS A 113 -25.18 -1.90 -8.47
CA LYS A 113 -24.25 -2.97 -8.89
C LYS A 113 -24.21 -4.16 -7.91
N LEU A 114 -24.41 -3.89 -6.61
CA LEU A 114 -24.33 -4.89 -5.53
C LEU A 114 -25.38 -5.99 -5.68
#